data_AF-A0A9X3UTQ5-F1
#
_entry.id   AF-A0A9X3UTQ5-F1
#
_cell.length_a   1.000
_cell.length_b   1.000
_cell.length_c   1.000
_cell.angle_alpha   90.00
_cell.angle_beta   90.00
_cell.angle_gamma   90.00
#
_symmetry.space_group_name_H-M   'P 1'
#
loop_
_entity.id
_entity.type
_entity.pdbx_description
1 polymer ?
#
loop_
_entity_poly.entity_id
_entity_poly.type
_entity_poly.pdbx_seq_one_letter_code
_entity_poly.pdbx_strand_id
1 'polypeptide(L)'
;MLTREAILKYIERKYAIRPDYPWQDKPCYAVFRHPHNHKWFALILTVPAISLGLAETEQIDIINLKCEPAVIDSLRQSEAIFPAYHMNKRHWFSLRLNSPFPQQQLYHLIDWSFDLTR
;
A
#
# COMPACT_ATOMS: atom_id res chain seq x y z
N MET A 1 6.04 3.11 -14.41
CA MET A 1 5.86 3.92 -13.17
C MET A 1 4.89 3.17 -12.26
N LEU A 2 5.08 3.23 -10.95
CA LEU A 2 4.19 2.59 -9.97
C LEU A 2 2.86 3.36 -9.88
N THR A 3 1.95 3.13 -10.82
CA THR A 3 0.66 3.83 -10.85
C THR A 3 -0.42 3.05 -10.12
N ARG A 4 -1.43 3.76 -9.64
CA ARG A 4 -2.65 3.17 -9.07
C ARG A 4 -3.27 2.14 -10.02
N GLU A 5 -3.41 2.52 -11.30
CA GLU A 5 -4.01 1.66 -12.33
C GLU A 5 -3.25 0.33 -12.49
N ALA A 6 -1.92 0.36 -12.45
CA ALA A 6 -1.10 -0.85 -12.56
C ALA A 6 -1.30 -1.79 -11.36
N ILE A 7 -1.47 -1.25 -10.16
CA ILE A 7 -1.74 -2.03 -8.94
C ILE A 7 -3.16 -2.62 -8.99
N LEU A 8 -4.16 -1.82 -9.37
CA LEU A 8 -5.54 -2.27 -9.53
C LEU A 8 -5.62 -3.45 -10.52
N LYS A 9 -5.02 -3.28 -11.71
CA LYS A 9 -4.97 -4.34 -12.73
C LYS A 9 -4.24 -5.58 -12.24
N TYR A 10 -3.14 -5.41 -11.50
CA TYR A 10 -2.39 -6.55 -10.95
C TYR A 10 -3.24 -7.36 -9.97
N ILE A 11 -3.86 -6.69 -8.99
CA ILE A 11 -4.67 -7.35 -7.96
C ILE A 11 -5.91 -8.01 -8.59
N GLU A 12 -6.61 -7.32 -9.49
CA GLU A 12 -7.78 -7.89 -10.17
C GLU A 12 -7.41 -9.11 -11.01
N ARG A 13 -6.32 -9.04 -11.81
CA ARG A 13 -5.90 -10.18 -12.66
C ARG A 13 -5.43 -11.38 -11.86
N LYS A 14 -4.71 -11.17 -10.76
CA LYS A 14 -4.08 -12.25 -9.99
C LYS A 14 -5.03 -12.88 -8.98
N TYR A 15 -5.87 -12.08 -8.34
CA TYR A 15 -6.70 -12.51 -7.21
C TYR A 15 -8.20 -12.47 -7.49
N ALA A 16 -8.63 -11.93 -8.63
CA ALA A 16 -10.04 -11.65 -8.92
C ALA A 16 -10.71 -10.76 -7.85
N ILE A 17 -9.93 -9.85 -7.24
CA ILE A 17 -10.39 -8.92 -6.20
C ILE A 17 -10.41 -7.50 -6.75
N ARG A 18 -11.53 -6.81 -6.53
CA ARG A 18 -11.71 -5.38 -6.81
C ARG A 18 -11.57 -4.56 -5.53
N PRO A 19 -11.19 -3.28 -5.62
CA PRO A 19 -11.12 -2.41 -4.46
C PRO A 19 -12.52 -2.05 -3.96
N ASP A 20 -12.63 -1.88 -2.64
CA ASP A 20 -13.72 -1.17 -1.99
C ASP A 20 -13.33 0.29 -1.72
N TYR A 21 -14.34 1.14 -1.53
CA TYR A 21 -14.18 2.56 -1.18
C TYR A 21 -14.98 2.87 0.09
N PRO A 22 -14.46 2.53 1.29
CA PRO A 22 -15.24 2.57 2.53
C PRO A 22 -15.61 3.98 3.00
N TRP A 23 -14.87 5.00 2.54
CA TRP A 23 -14.99 6.38 3.02
C TRP A 23 -15.66 7.27 1.96
N GLN A 24 -16.84 7.81 2.30
CA GLN A 24 -17.62 8.65 1.39
C GLN A 24 -16.93 9.99 1.08
N ASP A 25 -16.26 10.57 2.06
CA ASP A 25 -15.53 11.84 1.96
C ASP A 25 -14.14 11.70 1.32
N LYS A 26 -13.67 10.46 1.16
CA LYS A 26 -12.38 10.12 0.52
C LYS A 26 -12.58 9.09 -0.59
N PRO A 27 -13.26 9.46 -1.70
CA PRO A 27 -13.63 8.51 -2.75
C PRO A 27 -12.41 7.91 -3.50
N CYS A 28 -11.23 8.53 -3.37
CA CYS A 28 -10.00 7.98 -3.92
C CYS A 28 -9.30 6.98 -2.98
N TYR A 29 -9.78 6.74 -1.76
CA TYR A 29 -9.15 5.79 -0.85
C TYR A 29 -9.68 4.39 -1.13
N ALA A 30 -8.83 3.54 -1.68
CA ALA A 30 -9.17 2.19 -2.10
C ALA A 30 -8.64 1.18 -1.08
N VAL A 31 -9.45 0.19 -0.72
CA VAL A 31 -9.07 -0.92 0.15
C VAL A 31 -9.27 -2.24 -0.57
N PHE A 32 -8.28 -3.12 -0.50
CA PHE A 32 -8.38 -4.49 -0.96
C PHE A 32 -8.44 -5.42 0.23
N ARG A 33 -9.41 -6.33 0.23
CA ARG A 33 -9.64 -7.29 1.30
C ARG A 33 -10.00 -8.66 0.77
N HIS A 34 -9.75 -9.69 1.56
CA HIS A 34 -10.12 -11.07 1.19
C HIS A 34 -11.64 -11.24 1.18
N PRO A 35 -12.22 -11.92 0.17
CA PRO A 35 -13.66 -12.17 0.13
C PRO A 35 -14.19 -12.98 1.32
N HIS A 36 -13.38 -13.93 1.83
CA HIS A 36 -13.83 -14.90 2.82
C HIS A 36 -13.77 -14.41 4.27
N ASN A 37 -12.72 -13.65 4.63
CA ASN A 37 -12.47 -13.24 6.02
C ASN A 37 -12.52 -11.70 6.21
N HIS A 38 -12.71 -10.95 5.12
CA HIS A 38 -12.77 -9.49 5.06
C HIS A 38 -11.55 -8.74 5.61
N LYS A 39 -10.44 -9.43 5.90
CA LYS A 39 -9.19 -8.80 6.32
C LYS A 39 -8.58 -8.03 5.15
N TRP A 40 -8.13 -6.82 5.45
CA TRP A 40 -7.45 -5.97 4.47
C TRP A 40 -6.03 -6.45 4.23
N PHE A 41 -5.58 -6.36 2.98
CA PHE A 41 -4.20 -6.69 2.60
C PHE A 41 -3.52 -5.57 1.79
N ALA A 42 -4.26 -4.63 1.23
CA ALA A 42 -3.66 -3.45 0.60
C ALA A 42 -4.59 -2.25 0.73
N LEU A 43 -4.04 -1.06 0.94
CA LEU A 43 -4.80 0.18 0.89
C LEU A 43 -4.06 1.19 0.02
N ILE A 44 -4.73 1.80 -0.95
CA ILE A 44 -4.15 2.90 -1.74
C ILE A 44 -4.79 4.20 -1.29
N LEU A 45 -3.96 5.12 -0.80
CA LEU A 45 -4.39 6.37 -0.15
C LEU A 45 -3.68 7.56 -0.81
N THR A 46 -4.35 8.72 -0.82
CA THR A 46 -3.77 9.98 -1.29
C THR A 46 -3.62 10.92 -0.10
N VAL A 47 -2.39 11.11 0.37
CA VAL A 47 -2.10 11.75 1.66
C VAL A 47 -1.19 12.97 1.51
N PRO A 48 -1.20 13.92 2.46
CA PRO A 48 -0.24 15.03 2.45
C PRO A 48 1.17 14.49 2.63
N ALA A 49 2.12 14.87 1.78
CA ALA A 49 3.50 14.37 1.88
C ALA A 49 4.15 14.67 3.24
N ILE A 50 3.84 15.84 3.83
CA ILE A 50 4.27 16.21 5.19
C ILE A 50 3.86 15.21 6.27
N SER A 51 2.75 14.49 6.09
CA SER A 51 2.30 13.47 7.03
C SER A 51 3.19 12.22 7.06
N LEU A 52 4.06 12.05 6.05
CA LEU A 52 5.09 11.03 5.98
C LEU A 52 6.48 11.56 6.38
N GLY A 53 6.58 12.82 6.81
CA GLY A 53 7.85 13.47 7.15
C GLY A 53 8.62 14.06 5.96
N LEU A 54 7.96 14.19 4.80
CA LEU A 54 8.55 14.83 3.62
C LEU A 54 8.38 16.36 3.69
N ALA A 55 9.31 17.10 3.09
CA ALA A 55 9.24 18.57 3.04
C ALA A 55 8.22 19.11 2.02
N GLU A 56 7.74 18.25 1.12
CA GLU A 56 6.77 18.58 0.09
C GLU A 56 5.39 18.86 0.73
N THR A 57 4.64 19.81 0.17
CA THR A 57 3.30 20.18 0.66
C THR A 57 2.17 19.55 -0.16
N GLU A 58 2.52 18.86 -1.25
CA GLU A 58 1.57 18.25 -2.16
C GLU A 58 0.97 16.94 -1.62
N GLN A 59 -0.12 16.53 -2.25
CA GLN A 59 -0.74 15.23 -2.02
C GLN A 59 0.00 14.18 -2.84
N ILE A 60 0.35 13.06 -2.21
CA ILE A 60 1.00 11.93 -2.86
C ILE A 60 0.20 10.66 -2.68
N ASP A 61 0.26 9.78 -3.67
CA ASP A 61 -0.31 8.44 -3.56
C ASP A 61 0.65 7.50 -2.83
N ILE A 62 0.11 6.73 -1.91
CA ILE A 62 0.81 5.66 -1.21
C ILE A 62 0.03 4.36 -1.29
N ILE A 63 0.73 3.25 -1.06
CA ILE A 63 0.12 1.96 -0.74
C ILE A 63 0.58 1.49 0.64
N ASN A 64 -0.38 1.17 1.51
CA ASN A 64 -0.11 0.45 2.75
C ASN A 64 -0.17 -1.05 2.51
N LEU A 65 0.84 -1.77 2.98
CA LEU A 65 0.92 -3.23 2.90
C LEU A 65 1.29 -3.82 4.26
N LYS A 66 0.73 -4.98 4.56
CA LYS A 66 1.09 -5.75 5.74
C LYS A 66 2.37 -6.53 5.45
N CYS A 67 3.25 -6.59 6.44
CA CYS A 67 4.52 -7.29 6.31
C CYS A 67 5.02 -7.74 7.68
N GLU A 68 5.94 -8.69 7.69
CA GLU A 68 6.61 -9.11 8.92
C GLU A 68 7.57 -8.00 9.39
N PRO A 69 7.69 -7.77 10.71
CA PRO A 69 8.55 -6.70 11.23
C PRO A 69 9.99 -6.74 10.71
N ALA A 70 10.59 -7.94 10.63
CA ALA A 70 11.95 -8.12 10.15
C ALA A 70 12.13 -7.71 8.68
N VAL A 71 11.12 -7.93 7.83
CA VAL A 71 11.15 -7.50 6.43
C VAL A 71 10.99 -5.99 6.34
N ILE A 72 10.11 -5.38 7.14
CA ILE A 72 9.95 -3.91 7.18
C ILE A 72 11.28 -3.24 7.49
N ASP A 73 12.04 -3.77 8.46
CA ASP A 73 13.36 -3.24 8.82
C ASP A 73 14.35 -3.27 7.64
N SER A 74 14.32 -4.33 6.81
CA SER A 74 15.15 -4.42 5.60
C SER A 74 14.72 -3.43 4.49
N LEU A 75 13.43 -3.11 4.40
CA LEU A 75 12.88 -2.22 3.38
C LEU A 75 13.16 -0.74 3.66
N ARG A 76 13.46 -0.37 4.93
CA ARG A 76 13.71 1.02 5.35
C ARG A 76 14.91 1.69 4.67
N GLN A 77 15.77 0.94 3.99
CA GLN A 77 16.87 1.50 3.19
C GLN A 77 16.36 2.25 1.96
N SER A 78 15.12 1.99 1.51
CA SER A 78 14.51 2.70 0.39
C SER A 78 13.83 3.99 0.85
N GLU A 79 14.16 5.10 0.20
CA GLU A 79 13.51 6.41 0.40
C GLU A 79 12.01 6.42 0.04
N ALA A 80 11.52 5.39 -0.64
CA ALA A 80 10.11 5.24 -0.97
C ALA A 80 9.29 4.59 0.16
N ILE A 81 9.93 4.08 1.21
CA ILE A 81 9.31 3.35 2.32
C ILE A 81 9.19 4.22 3.56
N PHE A 82 7.99 4.29 4.12
CA PHE A 82 7.67 5.09 5.29
C PHE A 82 7.01 4.23 6.38
N PRO A 83 7.02 4.68 7.65
CA PRO A 83 6.12 4.13 8.66
C PRO A 83 4.68 4.10 8.15
N ALA A 84 3.90 3.11 8.58
CA ALA A 84 2.53 2.96 8.12
C ALA A 84 1.68 4.20 8.44
N TYR A 85 1.00 4.71 7.41
CA TYR A 85 0.00 5.77 7.57
C TYR A 85 -1.30 5.17 8.08
N HIS A 86 -1.79 5.62 9.23
CA HIS A 86 -3.04 5.16 9.89
C HIS A 86 -3.12 3.66 10.27
N MET A 87 -2.10 2.85 9.97
CA MET A 87 -2.05 1.43 10.30
C MET A 87 -1.01 1.15 11.40
N ASN A 88 -0.99 -0.09 11.91
CA ASN A 88 -0.01 -0.52 12.92
C ASN A 88 1.40 -0.53 12.32
N LYS A 89 2.25 0.42 12.74
CA LYS A 89 3.62 0.63 12.23
C LYS A 89 4.60 -0.54 12.43
N ARG A 90 4.25 -1.53 13.27
CA ARG A 90 5.04 -2.75 13.46
C ARG A 90 4.79 -3.80 12.37
N HIS A 91 3.56 -3.84 11.85
CA HIS A 91 3.11 -4.90 10.93
C HIS A 91 2.73 -4.36 9.55
N TRP A 92 2.78 -3.05 9.37
CA TRP A 92 2.45 -2.38 8.12
C TRP A 92 3.52 -1.35 7.81
N PHE A 93 3.64 -1.01 6.53
CA PHE A 93 4.45 0.11 6.04
C PHE A 93 3.69 0.84 4.93
N SER A 94 4.08 2.07 4.65
CA SER A 94 3.58 2.82 3.49
C SER A 94 4.67 2.87 2.41
N LEU A 95 4.30 2.70 1.16
CA LEU A 95 5.20 2.89 0.01
C LEU A 95 4.67 4.03 -0.86
N ARG A 96 5.51 5.01 -1.18
CA ARG A 96 5.19 6.11 -2.12
C ARG A 96 5.09 5.57 -3.55
N LEU A 97 3.93 5.77 -4.16
CA LEU A 97 3.69 5.48 -5.57
C LEU A 97 4.39 6.52 -6.46
N ASN A 98 4.54 6.22 -7.75
CA ASN A 98 5.30 7.04 -8.70
C ASN A 98 6.76 7.33 -8.27
N SER A 99 7.31 6.53 -7.36
CA SER A 99 8.72 6.57 -6.93
C SER A 99 9.59 5.67 -7.84
N PRO A 100 10.94 5.75 -7.76
CA PRO A 100 11.83 4.83 -8.46
C PRO A 100 11.83 3.39 -7.92
N PHE A 101 10.95 3.06 -6.96
CA PHE A 101 10.88 1.72 -6.39
C PHE A 101 10.52 0.65 -7.45
N PRO A 102 11.18 -0.51 -7.48
CA PRO A 102 10.96 -1.50 -8.54
C PRO A 102 9.54 -2.08 -8.53
N GLN A 103 8.86 -2.06 -9.68
CA GLN A 103 7.48 -2.56 -9.81
C GLN A 103 7.33 -4.03 -9.46
N GLN A 104 8.27 -4.87 -9.89
CA GLN A 104 8.23 -6.29 -9.56
C GLN A 104 8.35 -6.53 -8.04
N GLN A 105 9.16 -5.73 -7.35
CA GLN A 105 9.29 -5.81 -5.90
C GLN A 105 8.01 -5.37 -5.20
N LEU A 106 7.31 -4.33 -5.69
CA LEU A 106 6.01 -3.94 -5.16
C LEU A 106 5.00 -5.09 -5.31
N TYR A 107 4.97 -5.77 -6.46
CA TYR A 107 4.08 -6.90 -6.69
C TYR A 107 4.36 -8.05 -5.73
N HIS A 108 5.63 -8.39 -5.48
CA HIS A 108 5.98 -9.39 -4.46
C HIS A 108 5.54 -8.97 -3.04
N LEU A 109 5.65 -7.67 -2.70
CA LEU A 109 5.18 -7.17 -1.40
C LEU A 109 3.66 -7.23 -1.26
N ILE A 110 2.92 -6.98 -2.35
CA ILE A 110 1.46 -7.19 -2.39
C ILE A 110 1.15 -8.67 -2.16
N ASP A 111 1.88 -9.57 -2.82
CA ASP A 111 1.69 -11.01 -2.69
C ASP A 111 1.88 -11.48 -1.24
N TRP A 112 2.96 -11.03 -0.60
CA TRP A 112 3.24 -11.35 0.80
C TRP A 112 2.18 -10.78 1.73
N SER A 113 1.76 -9.54 1.52
CA SER A 113 0.69 -8.94 2.34
C SER A 113 -0.62 -9.72 2.20
N PHE A 114 -0.95 -10.17 0.98
CA PHE A 114 -2.10 -11.03 0.71
C PHE A 114 -2.01 -12.34 1.49
N ASP A 115 -0.89 -13.06 1.41
CA ASP A 115 -0.72 -14.35 2.10
C ASP A 115 -0.71 -14.21 3.63
N LEU A 116 -0.10 -13.15 4.19
CA LEU A 116 -0.10 -12.85 5.64
C LEU A 116 -1.47 -12.49 6.23
N THR A 117 -2.49 -12.38 5.39
CA THR A 117 -3.84 -11.93 5.77
C THR A 117 -4.94 -12.88 5.33
N ARG A 118 -4.61 -14.08 4.82
CA ARG A 118 -5.61 -15.12 4.50
C ARG A 118 -6.35 -15.63 5.75
#